data_AF-A0A0L0QQ21-F1
#
_entry.id   AF-A0A0L0QQ21-F1
#
_cell.length_a   1.000
_cell.length_b   1.000
_cell.length_c   1.000
_cell.angle_alpha   90.00
_cell.angle_beta   90.00
_cell.angle_gamma   90.00
#
_symmetry.space_group_name_H-M   'P 1'
#
loop_
_entity.id
_entity.type
_entity.pdbx_description
1 polymer ?
#
loop_
_entity_poly.entity_id
_entity_poly.type
_entity_poly.pdbx_seq_one_letter_code
_entity_poly.pdbx_strand_id
1 'polypeptide(L)' 'MFQSIGIPGLILILIIALVIFGPSKLPEIGKAFGNSLKEFKNATKGIVSDDDSAEKKENHTSSKN' A
#
# COMPACT_ATOMS: atom_id res chain seq x y z
N MET A 1 -29.30 2.32 17.03
CA MET A 1 -29.59 3.34 15.99
C MET A 1 -28.37 3.72 15.14
N PHE A 2 -27.12 3.61 15.62
CA PHE A 2 -25.92 3.93 14.81
C PHE A 2 -25.34 2.75 14.00
N GLN A 3 -25.73 1.50 14.26
CA GLN A 3 -25.19 0.35 13.50
C GLN A 3 -25.74 0.21 12.08
N SER A 4 -26.86 0.88 11.74
CA SER A 4 -27.37 0.94 10.36
C SER A 4 -26.63 1.96 9.49
N ILE A 5 -25.72 2.76 10.07
CA ILE A 5 -25.01 3.82 9.34
C ILE A 5 -23.86 3.28 8.49
N GLY A 6 -23.39 2.04 8.71
CA GLY A 6 -22.59 1.23 7.79
C GLY A 6 -21.65 1.95 6.78
N ILE A 7 -21.61 1.41 5.56
CA ILE A 7 -20.87 2.01 4.43
C ILE A 7 -21.40 3.41 4.04
N PRO A 8 -22.73 3.69 4.05
CA PRO A 8 -23.25 5.01 3.66
C PRO A 8 -22.72 6.17 4.52
N GLY A 9 -22.60 5.98 5.83
CA GLY A 9 -22.06 6.99 6.74
C GLY A 9 -20.57 7.24 6.53
N LEU A 10 -19.81 6.18 6.26
CA LEU A 10 -18.40 6.31 5.91
C LEU A 10 -18.22 7.14 4.64
N ILE A 11 -19.06 6.92 3.62
CA ILE A 11 -19.04 7.69 2.37
C ILE A 11 -19.32 9.18 2.64
N LEU A 12 -20.30 9.50 3.50
CA LEU A 12 -20.60 10.89 3.85
C LEU A 12 -19.40 11.60 4.50
N ILE A 13 -18.73 10.93 5.44
CA ILE A 13 -17.51 11.43 6.08
C ILE A 13 -16.41 11.63 5.03
N LEU A 14 -16.25 10.66 4.13
CA LEU A 14 -15.27 10.73 3.03
C LEU A 14 -15.52 11.95 2.14
N ILE A 15 -16.78 12.22 1.77
CA ILE A 15 -17.14 13.39 0.96
C ILE A 15 -16.76 14.69 1.67
N ILE A 16 -17.08 14.82 2.96
CA ILE A 16 -16.71 16.02 3.74
C ILE A 16 -15.19 16.19 3.79
N ALA A 17 -14.46 15.11 4.06
CA ALA A 17 -13.00 15.13 4.05
C ALA A 17 -12.45 15.51 2.67
N LEU A 18 -13.05 15.00 1.58
CA LEU A 18 -12.66 15.34 0.22
C LEU A 18 -12.95 16.79 -0.16
N VAL A 19 -13.98 17.42 0.40
CA VAL A 19 -14.22 18.86 0.19
C VAL A 19 -13.12 19.70 0.84
N ILE A 20 -12.64 19.29 2.02
CA ILE A 20 -11.58 20.01 2.75
C ILE A 20 -10.21 19.77 2.12
N PHE A 21 -9.85 18.50 1.88
CA PHE A 21 -8.52 18.12 1.42
C PHE A 21 -8.38 18.07 -0.12
N GLY A 22 -9.49 17.84 -0.82
CA GLY A 22 -9.56 17.63 -2.27
C GLY A 22 -9.42 16.15 -2.68
N PRO A 23 -10.11 15.69 -3.74
CA PRO A 23 -10.05 14.30 -4.21
C PRO A 23 -8.65 13.88 -4.70
N SER A 24 -7.84 14.81 -5.17
CA SER A 24 -6.48 14.55 -5.63
C SER A 24 -5.48 14.19 -4.52
N LYS A 25 -5.82 14.49 -3.25
CA LYS A 25 -4.88 14.29 -2.12
C LYS A 25 -4.87 12.85 -1.63
N LEU A 26 -5.99 12.15 -1.71
CA LEU A 26 -6.05 10.71 -1.42
C LEU A 26 -5.09 9.87 -2.28
N PRO A 27 -5.08 9.97 -3.63
CA PRO A 27 -4.14 9.20 -4.45
C PRO A 27 -2.69 9.66 -4.28
N GLU A 28 -2.44 10.93 -3.97
CA GLU A 28 -1.10 11.44 -3.69
C GLU A 28 -0.52 10.84 -2.40
N ILE A 29 -1.28 10.89 -1.31
CA ILE A 29 -0.93 10.25 -0.03
C ILE A 29 -0.81 8.73 -0.20
N GLY A 30 -1.72 8.11 -0.95
CA GLY A 30 -1.66 6.67 -1.23
C GLY A 30 -0.41 6.25 -2.00
N LYS A 31 0.05 7.05 -2.98
CA LYS A 31 1.31 6.81 -3.69
C LYS A 31 2.52 6.96 -2.77
N ALA A 32 2.57 8.04 -1.97
CA ALA A 32 3.66 8.28 -1.03
C ALA A 32 3.74 7.15 0.01
N PHE A 33 2.63 6.85 0.67
CA PHE A 33 2.53 5.77 1.66
C PHE A 33 2.81 4.40 1.05
N GLY A 34 2.32 4.13 -0.17
CA GLY A 34 2.54 2.88 -0.88
C GLY A 34 4.01 2.65 -1.22
N ASN A 35 4.74 3.71 -1.61
CA ASN A 35 6.18 3.64 -1.83
C ASN A 35 6.92 3.33 -0.51
N SER A 36 6.56 4.03 0.58
CA SER A 36 7.13 3.75 1.90
C SER A 36 6.85 2.31 2.37
N LEU A 37 5.63 1.81 2.17
CA LEU A 37 5.27 0.44 2.54
C LEU A 37 5.99 -0.60 1.66
N LYS A 38 6.22 -0.29 0.37
CA LYS A 38 6.99 -1.14 -0.54
C LYS A 38 8.45 -1.24 -0.09
N GLU A 39 9.07 -0.11 0.26
CA GLU A 39 10.43 -0.07 0.78
C GLU A 39 10.54 -0.78 2.13
N PHE A 40 9.60 -0.52 3.04
CA PHE A 40 9.51 -1.21 4.33
C PHE A 40 9.39 -2.73 4.15
N LYS A 41 8.51 -3.20 3.26
CA LYS A 41 8.37 -4.63 2.93
C LYS A 41 9.69 -5.21 2.43
N ASN A 42 10.39 -4.51 1.54
CA ASN A 42 11.65 -5.00 0.98
C ASN A 42 12.76 -5.07 2.03
N ALA A 43 12.86 -4.06 2.90
CA ALA A 43 13.80 -4.04 4.02
C ALA A 43 13.52 -5.17 5.02
N THR A 44 12.25 -5.31 5.42
CA THR A 44 11.82 -6.39 6.33
C THR A 44 12.02 -7.77 5.70
N LYS A 45 11.81 -7.93 4.39
CA LYS A 45 12.06 -9.21 3.71
C LYS A 45 13.55 -9.60 3.78
N GLY A 46 14.47 -8.65 3.64
CA GLY A 46 15.90 -8.92 3.80
C GLY A 46 16.27 -9.35 5.23
N ILE A 47 15.66 -8.73 6.24
CA ILE A 47 15.93 -9.03 7.65
C ILE A 47 15.30 -10.38 8.06
N VAL A 48 14.08 -10.68 7.61
CA VAL A 48 13.38 -11.94 7.91
C VAL A 48 14.01 -13.11 7.14
N SER A 49 14.56 -12.88 5.95
CA SER A 49 15.24 -13.93 5.16
C SER A 49 16.64 -14.29 5.68
N ASP A 50 17.28 -13.48 6.53
CA ASP A 50 18.56 -13.84 7.16
C ASP A 50 18.40 -14.87 8.29
N ASP A 51 17.19 -15.07 8.82
CA ASP A 51 16.87 -16.11 9.82
C ASP A 51 16.32 -17.41 9.20
N ASP A 52 15.87 -17.38 7.92
CA ASP A 52 15.33 -18.54 7.19
C ASP A 52 15.91 -18.61 5.76
N SER A 53 17.03 -19.31 5.61
CA SER A 53 17.57 -19.67 4.29
C SER A 53 16.66 -20.67 3.56
N ALA A 54 15.79 -20.22 2.65
CA ALA A 54 15.47 -20.90 1.39
C ALA A 54 14.40 -20.15 0.56
N GLU A 55 14.64 -20.15 -0.75
CA GLU A 55 13.66 -20.12 -1.85
C GLU A 55 13.34 -18.77 -2.55
N LYS A 56 14.14 -18.54 -3.60
CA LYS A 56 13.72 -18.26 -4.99
C LYS A 56 13.28 -16.83 -5.33
N LYS A 57 14.08 -16.19 -6.19
CA LYS A 57 13.74 -15.84 -7.59
C LYS A 57 14.95 -15.13 -8.23
N GLU A 58 15.92 -15.94 -8.62
CA GLU A 58 16.79 -15.63 -9.74
C GLU A 58 15.96 -15.85 -11.02
N ASN A 59 15.74 -14.81 -11.82
CA ASN A 59 15.30 -14.91 -13.21
C ASN A 59 16.12 -13.87 -13.99
N HIS A 60 17.34 -14.25 -14.34
CA HIS A 60 18.21 -13.52 -15.26
C HIS A 60 18.50 -14.45 -16.44
N THR A 61 17.85 -14.22 -17.58
CA THR A 61 18.27 -14.66 -18.93
C THR A 61 17.40 -13.82 -19.89
N SER A 62 17.83 -12.74 -20.55
CA SER A 62 19.11 -12.40 -21.19
C SER A 62 19.80 -13.59 -21.82
N SER A 63 19.06 -14.28 -22.69
CA SER A 63 19.67 -15.05 -23.79
C SER A 63 19.99 -14.07 -24.92
N LYS A 64 21.25 -13.62 -24.97
CA LYS A 64 21.85 -12.85 -26.06
C LYS A 64 22.84 -13.77 -26.76
N ASN A 65 22.61 -13.97 -28.06
CA ASN A 65 23.49 -14.34 -29.17
C ASN A 65 24.61 -15.37 -28.95
#